data_AF-A0A7V5FTY9-F1
#
_entry.id   AF-A0A7V5FTY9-F1
#
_cell.length_a   1.000
_cell.length_b   1.000
_cell.length_c   1.000
_cell.angle_alpha   90.00
_cell.angle_beta   90.00
_cell.angle_gamma   90.00
#
_symmetry.space_group_name_H-M   'P 1'
#
loop_
_entity.id
_entity.type
_entity.pdbx_description
1 polymer ?
#
loop_
_entity_poly.entity_id
_entity_poly.type
_entity_poly.pdbx_seq_one_letter_code
_entity_poly.pdbx_strand_id
1 'polypeptide(L)' 'IADAYERLILEVMHGNQALFVHRDEVERSWRWIDSIQDAWAGCNEPPKSYPAGSWGPVASVALLARDGREWEE' A
#
# COMPACT_ATOMS: atom_id res chain seq x y z
N ILE A 1 -9.64 -18.32 13.79
CA ILE A 1 -9.13 -17.84 12.48
C ILE A 1 -7.71 -18.35 12.39
N ALA A 2 -7.36 -19.11 11.35
CA ALA A 2 -5.98 -19.60 11.18
C ALA A 2 -5.04 -18.41 10.97
N ASP A 3 -3.82 -18.51 11.50
CA ASP A 3 -2.83 -17.44 11.34
C ASP A 3 -2.43 -17.25 9.86
N ALA A 4 -2.01 -16.04 9.49
CA ALA A 4 -1.69 -15.72 8.09
C ALA A 4 -0.59 -16.64 7.54
N TYR A 5 0.43 -16.95 8.35
CA TYR A 5 1.51 -17.84 7.94
C TYR A 5 1.10 -19.30 7.86
N GLU A 6 0.28 -19.76 8.81
CA GLU A 6 -0.28 -21.11 8.82
C GLU A 6 -1.05 -21.38 7.51
N ARG A 7 -1.87 -20.41 7.09
CA ARG A 7 -2.60 -20.48 5.84
C ARG A 7 -1.67 -20.53 4.63
N LEU A 8 -0.66 -19.67 4.55
CA LEU A 8 0.27 -19.66 3.41
C LEU A 8 1.03 -20.99 3.28
N ILE A 9 1.49 -21.56 4.40
CA ILE A 9 2.20 -22.85 4.41
C ILE A 9 1.27 -23.97 3.91
N LEU A 10 0.01 -23.99 4.37
CA LEU A 10 -0.97 -24.97 3.92
C LEU A 10 -1.24 -24.89 2.41
N GLU A 11 -1.35 -23.69 1.84
CA GLU A 11 -1.57 -23.52 0.40
C GLU A 11 -0.36 -23.99 -0.42
N VAL A 12 0.87 -23.76 0.07
CA VAL A 12 2.09 -24.29 -0.58
C VAL A 12 2.08 -25.82 -0.60
N MET A 13 1.70 -26.46 0.51
CA MET A 13 1.59 -27.93 0.57
C MET A 13 0.54 -28.48 -0.39
N HIS A 14 -0.53 -27.74 -0.64
CA HIS A 14 -1.56 -28.08 -1.64
C HIS A 14 -1.21 -27.67 -3.07
N GLY A 15 -0.07 -27.01 -3.29
CA GLY A 15 0.33 -26.50 -4.60
C GLY A 15 -0.55 -25.37 -5.12
N ASN A 16 -1.32 -24.70 -4.26
CA ASN A 16 -2.19 -23.60 -4.63
C ASN A 16 -1.46 -22.26 -4.53
N GLN A 17 -1.37 -21.56 -5.66
CA GLN A 17 -0.63 -20.30 -5.77
C GLN A 17 -1.51 -19.04 -5.63
N ALA A 18 -2.82 -19.18 -5.38
CA ALA A 18 -3.76 -18.05 -5.39
C ALA A 18 -3.47 -16.95 -4.35
N LEU A 19 -2.74 -17.25 -3.28
CA LEU A 19 -2.34 -16.28 -2.24
C LEU A 19 -0.93 -15.71 -2.44
N PHE A 20 -0.25 -16.09 -3.52
CA PHE A 20 1.10 -15.64 -3.82
C PHE A 20 1.08 -14.65 -4.98
N VAL A 21 1.84 -13.58 -4.83
CA VAL A 21 1.96 -12.55 -5.87
C VAL A 21 2.80 -13.10 -7.02
N HIS A 22 2.33 -12.93 -8.25
CA HIS A 22 3.09 -13.38 -9.42
C HIS A 22 4.28 -12.46 -9.70
N ARG A 23 5.34 -12.97 -10.32
CA ARG A 23 6.55 -12.18 -10.64
C ARG A 23 6.21 -10.89 -11.41
N ASP A 24 5.36 -11.00 -12.43
CA ASP A 24 5.01 -9.84 -13.26
C ASP A 24 4.23 -8.78 -12.49
N GLU A 25 3.44 -9.17 -11.50
CA GLU A 25 2.71 -8.25 -10.62
C GLU A 25 3.68 -7.52 -9.70
N VAL A 26 4.67 -8.22 -9.15
CA VAL A 26 5.75 -7.62 -8.36
C VAL A 26 6.52 -6.60 -9.21
N GLU A 27 6.92 -6.97 -10.43
CA GLU A 27 7.66 -6.06 -11.32
C GLU A 27 6.85 -4.80 -11.68
N ARG A 28 5.55 -4.94 -11.94
CA ARG A 28 4.67 -3.79 -12.22
C ARG A 28 4.47 -2.91 -10.99
N SER A 29 4.32 -3.51 -9.81
CA SER A 29 4.18 -2.77 -8.56
C SER A 29 5.42 -1.93 -8.27
N TRP A 30 6.61 -2.52 -8.47
CA TRP A 30 7.88 -1.78 -8.33
C TRP A 30 8.00 -0.64 -9.34
N ARG A 31 7.71 -0.86 -10.63
CA ARG A 31 7.73 0.23 -11.62
C ARG A 31 6.86 1.41 -11.22
N TRP A 32 5.71 1.17 -10.59
CA TRP A 32 4.84 2.23 -10.12
C TRP A 32 5.41 2.95 -8.90
N ILE A 33 5.90 2.21 -7.90
CA ILE A 33 6.52 2.77 -6.69
C ILE A 33 7.76 3.60 -7.03
N ASP A 34 8.64 3.08 -7.90
CA ASP A 34 9.87 3.76 -8.33
C ASP A 34 9.53 5.12 -8.95
N SER A 35 8.50 5.21 -9.79
CA SER A 35 8.08 6.47 -10.40
C SER A 35 7.63 7.52 -9.39
N ILE A 36 6.98 7.10 -8.30
CA ILE A 36 6.54 7.99 -7.21
C ILE A 36 7.76 8.44 -6.40
N GLN A 37 8.69 7.53 -6.12
CA GLN A 37 9.90 7.83 -5.38
C GLN A 37 10.80 8.82 -6.14
N ASP A 38 10.99 8.62 -7.45
CA ASP A 38 11.76 9.52 -8.31
C ASP A 38 11.14 10.92 -8.36
N ALA A 39 9.81 11.00 -8.52
CA ALA A 39 9.09 12.27 -8.50
C ALA A 39 9.26 12.99 -7.15
N TRP A 40 9.15 12.24 -6.04
CA TRP A 40 9.29 12.82 -4.70
C TRP A 40 10.72 13.32 -4.43
N ALA A 41 11.74 12.58 -4.88
CA ALA A 41 13.13 13.00 -4.80
C ALA A 41 13.38 14.33 -5.54
N GLY A 42 12.68 14.58 -6.65
CA GLY A 42 12.74 15.84 -7.39
C GLY A 42 11.98 17.01 -6.76
N CYS A 43 10.95 16.74 -5.93
CA CYS A 43 10.07 17.76 -5.35
C CYS A 43 10.63 18.44 -4.09
N ASN A 44 11.68 17.91 -3.45
CA ASN A 44 12.29 18.43 -2.21
C ASN A 44 11.27 18.81 -1.11
N GLU A 45 10.10 18.16 -1.09
CA GLU A 45 9.04 18.40 -0.11
C GLU A 45 9.10 17.31 0.97
N PRO A 46 9.23 17.66 2.26
CA PRO A 46 9.25 16.67 3.33
C PRO A 46 7.87 16.02 3.53
N PRO A 47 7.79 14.81 4.11
CA PRO A 47 6.52 14.21 4.51
C PRO A 47 5.73 15.14 5.45
N LYS A 48 4.40 15.15 5.29
CA LYS A 48 3.53 15.97 6.14
C LYS A 48 3.37 15.32 7.52
N SER A 49 3.69 16.08 8.57
CA SER A 49 3.55 15.63 9.96
C SER A 49 2.09 15.46 10.38
N TYR A 50 1.86 14.53 11.31
CA TYR A 50 0.57 14.29 11.93
C TYR A 50 0.77 13.80 13.37
N PRO A 51 -0.18 14.07 14.29
CA PRO A 51 -0.07 13.62 15.68
C PRO A 51 -0.22 12.10 15.79
N ALA A 52 0.53 11.48 16.71
CA ALA A 52 0.41 10.05 16.99
C ALA A 52 -1.01 9.72 17.50
N GLY A 53 -1.57 8.60 17.02
CA GLY A 53 -2.96 8.21 17.29
C GLY A 53 -4.01 8.89 16.40
N SER A 54 -3.60 9.76 15.46
CA SER A 54 -4.48 10.26 14.40
C SER A 54 -4.39 9.42 13.13
N TRP A 55 -5.37 9.59 12.25
CA TRP A 55 -5.47 8.97 10.92
C TRP A 55 -4.54 9.55 9.86
N GLY A 56 -3.63 10.47 10.22
CA GLY A 56 -2.70 11.11 9.30
C GLY A 56 -2.94 12.61 9.11
N PRO A 57 -2.24 13.25 8.16
CA PRO A 57 -2.34 14.68 7.93
C PRO A 57 -3.67 15.05 7.26
N VAL A 58 -4.14 16.27 7.48
CA VAL A 58 -5.35 16.84 6.83
C VAL A 58 -5.28 16.73 5.30
N ALA A 59 -4.07 16.77 4.74
CA ALA A 59 -3.84 16.59 3.31
C ALA A 59 -4.31 15.22 2.78
N SER A 60 -4.34 14.17 3.59
CA SER A 60 -4.88 12.85 3.22
C SER A 60 -6.39 12.90 3.00
N VAL A 61 -7.12 13.57 3.90
CA VAL A 61 -8.58 13.77 3.76
C VAL A 61 -8.89 14.67 2.57
N ALA A 62 -8.13 15.77 2.41
CA ALA A 62 -8.29 16.69 1.29
C ALA A 62 -8.06 16.01 -0.08
N LEU A 63 -7.17 15.01 -0.13
CA LEU A 63 -6.91 14.23 -1.34
C LEU A 63 -8.15 13.44 -1.78
N LEU A 64 -8.82 12.74 -0.86
CA LEU A 64 -10.04 11.99 -1.18
C LEU A 64 -11.24 12.92 -1.45
N ALA A 65 -11.37 14.00 -0.68
CA ALA A 65 -12.45 14.96 -0.82
C ALA A 65 -12.46 15.64 -2.20
N ARG A 66 -11.28 15.79 -2.85
CA ARG A 66 -11.17 16.28 -4.23
C ARG A 66 -11.95 15.41 -5.22
N ASP A 67 -12.03 14.11 -4.96
CA ASP A 67 -12.78 13.15 -5.78
C ASP A 67 -14.18 12.87 -5.22
N GLY A 68 -14.65 13.66 -4.23
CA GLY A 68 -15.95 13.46 -3.58
C GLY A 68 -16.03 12.18 -2.75
N ARG A 69 -14.88 11.65 -2.31
CA ARG A 69 -14.77 10.43 -1.50
C ARG A 69 -14.33 10.78 -0.07
N GLU A 70 -14.64 9.90 0.86
CA GLU A 70 -14.24 9.98 2.26
C GLU A 70 -13.62 8.65 2.70
N TRP A 71 -12.82 8.67 3.77
CA TRP A 71 -12.29 7.44 4.37
C TRP A 71 -13.42 6.77 5.16
N GLU A 72 -13.69 5.50 4.86
CA GLU A 72 -14.56 4.65 5.68
C GLU A 72 -13.72 4.08 6.84
N GLU A 73 -14.25 4.17 8.07
CA GLU A 73 -13.62 3.64 9.29
C GLU A 73 -14.01 2.17 9.57
#